data_AF-A0A5C0VGZ2-F1
#
_entry.id   AF-A0A5C0VGZ2-F1
#
_cell.length_a   1.000
_cell.length_b   1.000
_cell.length_c   1.000
_cell.angle_alpha   90.00
_cell.angle_beta   90.00
_cell.angle_gamma   90.00
#
_symmetry.space_group_name_H-M   'P 1'
#
loop_
_entity.id
_entity.type
_entity.pdbx_description
1 polymer ?
#
loop_
_entity_poly.entity_id
_entity_poly.type
_entity_poly.pdbx_seq_one_letter_code
_entity_poly.pdbx_strand_id
1 'polypeptide(L)'
;MMMKKLIQKISMVGMLVLAVAMSAQAQEGPKRKGPQGGGPGRPDAPGREMVANMTEEQKALAKANMEQQKADREALRATFTEEQKAIMADQGKDMLEKRKALEASYSAAQKELVAKQREKAKAMREKLEATYTAEQKAAMKERRAQMGEMMKEKKKAE
;
A
#
# COMPACT_ATOMS: atom_id res chain seq x y z
N MET A 1 11.56 -59.90 10.25
CA MET A 1 12.47 -58.74 10.34
C MET A 1 11.70 -57.55 9.73
N MET A 2 11.27 -56.47 10.41
CA MET A 2 11.93 -55.65 11.46
C MET A 2 13.35 -55.26 11.03
N MET A 3 13.81 -54.02 10.88
CA MET A 3 13.31 -52.67 11.22
C MET A 3 13.97 -51.63 10.24
N LYS A 4 13.85 -50.28 10.30
CA LYS A 4 13.49 -49.37 11.42
C LYS A 4 12.69 -48.11 10.99
N LYS A 5 13.28 -46.90 11.00
CA LYS A 5 12.71 -45.54 10.79
C LYS A 5 13.87 -44.53 10.54
N LEU A 6 13.66 -43.47 9.75
CA LEU A 6 14.22 -42.10 9.90
C LEU A 6 13.54 -41.21 8.83
N ILE A 7 12.57 -40.34 9.14
CA ILE A 7 12.68 -38.99 9.72
C ILE A 7 13.67 -38.07 8.99
N GLN A 8 13.17 -37.27 8.04
CA GLN A 8 13.48 -35.83 7.98
C GLN A 8 12.39 -35.08 7.20
N LYS A 9 11.46 -34.42 7.92
CA LYS A 9 10.55 -33.43 7.33
C LYS A 9 11.27 -32.08 7.33
N ILE A 10 11.97 -31.75 6.25
CA ILE A 10 12.54 -30.41 6.07
C ILE A 10 11.38 -29.47 5.70
N SER A 11 11.05 -28.58 6.63
CA SER A 11 10.08 -27.51 6.43
C SER A 11 10.61 -26.53 5.37
N MET A 12 9.99 -26.47 4.19
CA MET A 12 10.25 -25.43 3.19
C MET A 12 9.65 -24.08 3.61
N VAL A 13 10.22 -23.49 4.66
CA VAL A 13 10.16 -22.04 4.91
C VAL A 13 11.54 -21.49 4.53
N GLY A 14 11.70 -21.14 3.26
CA GLY A 14 12.98 -20.66 2.75
C GLY A 14 13.17 -20.88 1.25
N MET A 15 12.55 -20.05 0.42
CA MET A 15 13.11 -19.78 -0.91
C MET A 15 12.92 -18.30 -1.28
N LEU A 16 13.89 -17.51 -0.82
CA LEU A 16 14.10 -16.14 -1.26
C LEU A 16 14.70 -16.20 -2.68
N VAL A 17 13.87 -16.03 -3.71
CA VAL A 17 14.35 -15.95 -5.11
C VAL A 17 14.71 -14.51 -5.43
N LEU A 18 15.99 -14.19 -5.29
CA LEU A 18 16.59 -13.00 -5.89
C LEU A 18 16.84 -13.31 -7.37
N ALA A 19 16.05 -12.73 -8.28
CA ALA A 19 16.23 -12.92 -9.73
C ALA A 19 16.50 -11.57 -10.42
N VAL A 20 17.78 -11.31 -10.70
CA VAL A 20 18.22 -10.30 -11.66
C VAL A 20 18.83 -11.03 -12.86
N ALA A 21 18.13 -10.99 -13.99
CA ALA A 21 18.73 -11.18 -15.31
C ALA A 21 17.82 -10.54 -16.37
N MET A 22 18.40 -9.79 -17.29
CA MET A 22 17.68 -9.24 -18.44
C MET A 22 17.55 -10.30 -19.54
N SER A 23 16.37 -10.40 -20.17
CA SER A 23 16.21 -10.62 -21.61
C SER A 23 14.75 -10.43 -22.00
N ALA A 24 14.51 -9.67 -23.06
CA ALA A 24 13.16 -9.38 -23.55
C ALA A 24 12.73 -10.43 -24.60
N GLN A 25 11.69 -11.20 -24.29
CA GLN A 25 10.73 -11.67 -25.29
C GLN A 25 9.32 -11.61 -24.69
N ALA A 26 8.39 -11.05 -25.45
CA ALA A 26 7.00 -10.90 -25.03
C ALA A 26 6.18 -12.12 -25.44
N GLN A 27 5.53 -12.78 -24.48
CA GLN A 27 4.33 -13.59 -24.75
C GLN A 27 3.10 -12.81 -24.29
N GLU A 28 2.31 -12.34 -25.25
CA GLU A 28 1.06 -11.62 -24.98
C GLU A 28 -0.05 -12.60 -24.58
N GLY A 29 -0.18 -12.84 -23.27
CA GLY A 29 -1.40 -13.42 -22.70
C GLY A 29 -2.56 -12.41 -22.68
N PRO A 30 -3.83 -12.85 -22.74
CA PRO A 30 -4.97 -11.94 -22.75
C PRO A 30 -5.04 -11.08 -21.48
N LYS A 31 -5.00 -9.76 -21.67
CA LYS A 31 -4.94 -8.74 -20.61
C LYS A 31 -6.20 -8.78 -19.74
N ARG A 32 -6.11 -9.42 -18.57
CA ARG A 32 -7.16 -9.37 -17.52
C ARG A 32 -7.37 -7.92 -17.05
N LYS A 33 -8.46 -7.30 -17.50
CA LYS A 33 -8.88 -5.94 -17.13
C LYS A 33 -9.60 -5.93 -15.77
N GLY A 34 -8.86 -6.24 -14.71
CA GLY A 34 -9.31 -6.00 -13.33
C GLY A 34 -9.15 -4.52 -12.91
N PRO A 35 -9.75 -4.07 -11.80
CA PRO A 35 -9.56 -2.72 -11.29
C PRO A 35 -8.08 -2.52 -10.91
N GLN A 36 -7.41 -1.59 -11.61
CA GLN A 36 -5.95 -1.51 -11.72
C GLN A 36 -5.27 -0.88 -10.48
N GLY A 37 -5.37 -1.53 -9.32
CA GLY A 37 -4.69 -1.14 -8.10
C GLY A 37 -3.19 -1.47 -8.11
N GLY A 38 -2.37 -0.59 -8.72
CA GLY A 38 -0.90 -0.66 -8.59
C GLY A 38 -0.10 -0.92 -9.86
N GLY A 39 -0.59 -0.56 -11.05
CA GLY A 39 0.31 -0.35 -12.20
C GLY A 39 1.23 0.85 -11.95
N PRO A 40 2.36 0.98 -12.70
CA PRO A 40 3.12 2.23 -12.68
C PRO A 40 2.17 3.36 -13.09
N GLY A 41 1.92 4.29 -12.17
CA GLY A 41 0.95 5.36 -12.39
C GLY A 41 1.29 6.15 -13.66
N ARG A 42 0.24 6.62 -14.36
CA ARG A 42 0.36 7.49 -15.54
C ARG A 42 1.48 8.52 -15.32
N PRO A 43 2.39 8.75 -16.29
CA PRO A 43 3.49 9.71 -16.14
C PRO A 43 3.01 11.09 -15.66
N ASP A 44 1.84 11.47 -16.17
CA ASP A 44 1.02 12.66 -15.98
C ASP A 44 0.11 12.65 -14.74
N ALA A 45 0.17 11.64 -13.87
CA ALA A 45 -0.62 11.64 -12.64
C ALA A 45 -0.15 12.77 -11.71
N PRO A 46 -1.02 13.73 -11.28
CA PRO A 46 -0.59 14.95 -10.58
C PRO A 46 0.00 14.74 -9.16
N GLY A 47 0.26 13.49 -8.76
CA GLY A 47 1.14 13.18 -7.61
C GLY A 47 2.62 13.13 -7.97
N ARG A 48 3.00 12.95 -9.25
CA ARG A 48 4.39 12.72 -9.69
C ARG A 48 5.23 13.99 -9.71
N GLU A 49 4.66 15.13 -10.12
CA GLU A 49 5.37 16.43 -10.13
C GLU A 49 5.79 16.85 -8.71
N MET A 50 4.96 16.54 -7.71
CA MET A 50 5.30 16.78 -6.31
C MET A 50 6.44 15.89 -5.81
N VAL A 51 6.71 14.75 -6.46
CA VAL A 51 7.87 13.88 -6.21
C VAL A 51 9.10 14.34 -7.00
N ALA A 52 8.90 14.92 -8.20
CA ALA A 52 9.98 15.46 -9.02
C ALA A 52 10.70 16.63 -8.33
N ASN A 53 9.95 17.49 -7.64
CA ASN A 53 10.46 18.65 -6.90
C ASN A 53 10.76 18.35 -5.41
N MET A 54 11.01 17.10 -5.03
CA MET A 54 11.40 16.76 -3.66
C MET A 54 12.87 17.07 -3.37
N THR A 55 13.15 17.68 -2.22
CA THR A 55 14.52 17.75 -1.67
C THR A 55 15.03 16.36 -1.26
N GLU A 56 16.34 16.18 -1.12
CA GLU A 56 16.90 14.89 -0.67
C GLU A 56 16.39 14.49 0.73
N GLU A 57 16.17 15.46 1.62
CA GLU A 57 15.52 15.24 2.92
C GLU A 57 14.08 14.71 2.76
N GLN A 58 13.29 15.34 1.87
CA GLN A 58 11.92 14.89 1.57
C GLN A 58 11.90 13.48 0.96
N LYS A 59 12.86 13.13 0.10
CA LYS A 59 13.02 11.77 -0.46
C LYS A 59 13.37 10.76 0.64
N ALA A 60 14.28 11.09 1.54
CA ALA A 60 14.66 10.24 2.67
C ALA A 60 13.47 9.99 3.61
N LEU A 61 12.72 11.04 3.98
CA LEU A 61 11.50 10.93 4.78
C LEU A 61 10.41 10.11 4.08
N ALA A 62 10.22 10.29 2.77
CA ALA A 62 9.27 9.50 1.99
C ALA A 62 9.63 8.01 1.96
N LYS A 63 10.91 7.67 1.79
CA LYS A 63 11.40 6.28 1.84
C LYS A 63 11.18 5.67 3.23
N ALA A 64 11.55 6.37 4.30
CA ALA A 64 11.34 5.91 5.68
C ALA A 64 9.84 5.69 5.98
N ASN A 65 8.96 6.56 5.47
CA ASN A 65 7.51 6.40 5.58
C ASN A 65 7.00 5.16 4.82
N MET A 66 7.52 4.87 3.62
CA MET A 66 7.16 3.67 2.86
C MET A 66 7.58 2.38 3.57
N GLU A 67 8.78 2.35 4.14
CA GLU A 67 9.31 1.22 4.91
C GLU A 67 8.51 1.02 6.21
N GLN A 68 8.21 2.09 6.94
CA GLN A 68 7.36 2.05 8.13
C GLN A 68 5.95 1.51 7.80
N GLN A 69 5.31 2.00 6.73
CA GLN A 69 4.00 1.49 6.30
C GLN A 69 4.04 0.04 5.82
N LYS A 70 5.17 -0.44 5.28
CA LYS A 70 5.34 -1.86 4.96
C LYS A 70 5.39 -2.69 6.24
N ALA A 71 6.25 -2.32 7.19
CA ALA A 71 6.34 -2.99 8.49
C ALA A 71 5.02 -2.97 9.27
N ASP A 72 4.30 -1.86 9.27
CA ASP A 72 2.99 -1.73 9.93
C ASP A 72 1.92 -2.64 9.28
N ARG A 73 1.91 -2.76 7.93
CA ARG A 73 1.03 -3.71 7.22
C ARG A 73 1.39 -5.18 7.50
N GLU A 74 2.68 -5.50 7.61
CA GLU A 74 3.16 -6.85 7.92
C GLU A 74 2.84 -7.23 9.36
N ALA A 75 3.07 -6.33 10.33
CA ALA A 75 2.67 -6.49 11.73
C ALA A 75 1.16 -6.71 11.87
N LEU A 76 0.33 -5.93 11.17
CA LEU A 76 -1.12 -6.11 11.19
C LEU A 76 -1.53 -7.46 10.56
N ARG A 77 -0.98 -7.83 9.39
CA ARG A 77 -1.25 -9.13 8.75
C ARG A 77 -0.81 -10.33 9.59
N ALA A 78 0.27 -10.21 10.36
CA ALA A 78 0.72 -11.26 11.27
C ALA A 78 -0.32 -11.58 12.37
N THR A 79 -1.21 -10.64 12.69
CA THR A 79 -2.32 -10.87 13.64
C THR A 79 -3.57 -11.47 13.01
N PHE A 80 -3.61 -11.70 11.68
CA PHE A 80 -4.86 -12.07 11.00
C PHE A 80 -5.32 -13.50 11.31
N THR A 81 -6.61 -13.62 11.64
CA THR A 81 -7.31 -14.91 11.80
C THR A 81 -7.53 -15.58 10.43
N GLU A 82 -7.90 -16.87 10.42
CA GLU A 82 -8.24 -17.57 9.17
C GLU A 82 -9.44 -16.93 8.45
N GLU A 83 -10.43 -16.43 9.20
CA GLU A 83 -11.56 -15.66 8.66
C GLU A 83 -11.08 -14.39 7.94
N GLN A 84 -10.14 -13.64 8.55
CA GLN A 84 -9.56 -12.43 7.97
C GLN A 84 -8.72 -12.74 6.72
N LYS A 85 -7.99 -13.87 6.71
CA LYS A 85 -7.28 -14.37 5.52
C LYS A 85 -8.24 -14.76 4.41
N ALA A 86 -9.38 -15.39 4.74
CA ALA A 86 -10.42 -15.73 3.77
C ALA A 86 -11.04 -14.47 3.12
N ILE A 87 -11.33 -13.42 3.89
CA ILE A 87 -11.78 -12.11 3.35
C ILE A 87 -10.75 -11.54 2.37
N MET A 88 -9.45 -11.68 2.63
CA MET A 88 -8.41 -11.24 1.68
C MET A 88 -8.40 -12.08 0.39
N ALA A 89 -8.58 -13.40 0.50
CA ALA A 89 -8.49 -14.34 -0.61
C ALA A 89 -9.73 -14.31 -1.54
N ASP A 90 -10.91 -13.93 -1.02
CA ASP A 90 -12.19 -13.87 -1.75
C ASP A 90 -12.07 -13.13 -3.10
N GLN A 91 -12.19 -13.83 -4.23
CA GLN A 91 -12.08 -13.20 -5.55
C GLN A 91 -13.37 -12.49 -6.01
N GLY A 92 -14.49 -12.67 -5.29
CA GLY A 92 -15.78 -12.07 -5.61
C GLY A 92 -15.98 -10.67 -5.03
N LYS A 93 -15.11 -10.20 -4.13
CA LYS A 93 -15.19 -8.86 -3.51
C LYS A 93 -14.20 -7.87 -4.09
N ASP A 94 -14.63 -6.63 -4.24
CA ASP A 94 -13.72 -5.53 -4.58
C ASP A 94 -12.81 -5.14 -3.39
N MET A 95 -11.80 -4.31 -3.65
CA MET A 95 -10.82 -3.92 -2.63
C MET A 95 -11.39 -3.05 -1.49
N LEU A 96 -12.48 -2.31 -1.74
CA LEU A 96 -13.18 -1.50 -0.74
C LEU A 96 -14.10 -2.37 0.13
N GLU A 97 -14.79 -3.33 -0.46
CA GLU A 97 -15.61 -4.33 0.23
C GLU A 97 -14.74 -5.19 1.15
N LYS A 98 -13.62 -5.73 0.64
CA LYS A 98 -12.63 -6.45 1.45
C LYS A 98 -12.12 -5.62 2.62
N ARG A 99 -11.82 -4.35 2.36
CA ARG A 99 -11.35 -3.44 3.41
C ARG A 99 -12.41 -3.22 4.48
N LYS A 100 -13.67 -2.96 4.10
CA LYS A 100 -14.78 -2.80 5.05
C LYS A 100 -15.00 -4.06 5.88
N ALA A 101 -15.00 -5.24 5.25
CA ALA A 101 -15.14 -6.53 5.92
C ALA A 101 -13.98 -6.80 6.91
N LEU A 102 -12.73 -6.52 6.50
CA LEU A 102 -11.56 -6.60 7.38
C LEU A 102 -11.69 -5.63 8.57
N GLU A 103 -11.96 -4.35 8.32
CA GLU A 103 -12.09 -3.33 9.38
C GLU A 103 -13.21 -3.66 10.38
N ALA A 104 -14.33 -4.24 9.91
CA ALA A 104 -15.40 -4.74 10.77
C ALA A 104 -14.96 -5.94 11.63
N SER A 105 -14.21 -6.88 11.04
CA SER A 105 -13.73 -8.10 11.71
C SER A 105 -12.60 -7.89 12.73
N TYR A 106 -12.04 -6.68 12.85
CA TYR A 106 -10.88 -6.45 13.72
C TYR A 106 -11.20 -6.61 15.22
N SER A 107 -10.35 -7.36 15.91
CA SER A 107 -10.33 -7.48 17.38
C SER A 107 -9.96 -6.15 18.05
N ALA A 108 -10.17 -6.05 19.37
CA ALA A 108 -9.77 -4.86 20.14
C ALA A 108 -8.26 -4.56 20.00
N ALA A 109 -7.41 -5.58 20.11
CA ALA A 109 -5.96 -5.44 19.95
C ALA A 109 -5.57 -5.00 18.53
N GLN A 110 -6.25 -5.52 17.49
CA GLN A 110 -6.05 -5.07 16.10
C GLN A 110 -6.47 -3.62 15.89
N LYS A 111 -7.60 -3.20 16.47
CA LYS A 111 -8.07 -1.81 16.44
C LYS A 111 -7.08 -0.86 17.13
N GLU A 112 -6.53 -1.24 18.28
CA GLU A 112 -5.49 -0.48 18.98
C GLU A 112 -4.18 -0.39 18.18
N LEU A 113 -3.75 -1.50 17.57
CA LEU A 113 -2.59 -1.52 16.67
C LEU A 113 -2.78 -0.55 15.50
N VAL A 114 -3.94 -0.61 14.82
CA VAL A 114 -4.28 0.30 13.71
C VAL A 114 -4.34 1.77 14.19
N ALA A 115 -4.84 2.04 15.38
CA ALA A 115 -4.84 3.39 15.94
C ALA A 115 -3.41 3.93 16.17
N LYS A 116 -2.52 3.12 16.77
CA LYS A 116 -1.09 3.47 16.94
C LYS A 116 -0.40 3.71 15.59
N GLN A 117 -0.71 2.91 14.58
CA GLN A 117 -0.20 3.08 13.21
C GLN A 117 -0.71 4.38 12.55
N ARG A 118 -1.97 4.76 12.78
CA ARG A 118 -2.52 6.05 12.31
C ARG A 118 -1.82 7.25 12.92
N GLU A 119 -1.54 7.24 14.23
CA GLU A 119 -0.80 8.33 14.88
C GLU A 119 0.65 8.42 14.39
N LYS A 120 1.35 7.29 14.18
CA LYS A 120 2.68 7.29 13.52
C LYS A 120 2.62 7.91 12.12
N ALA A 121 1.63 7.53 11.31
CA ALA A 121 1.47 8.04 9.95
C ALA A 121 1.14 9.54 9.93
N LYS A 122 0.35 10.01 10.91
CA LYS A 122 0.06 11.43 11.13
C LYS A 122 1.33 12.21 11.50
N ALA A 123 2.10 11.75 12.49
CA ALA A 123 3.36 12.39 12.87
C ALA A 123 4.39 12.42 11.73
N MET A 124 4.45 11.37 10.90
CA MET A 124 5.30 11.34 9.69
C MET A 124 4.82 12.33 8.62
N ARG A 125 3.50 12.48 8.45
CA ARG A 125 2.91 13.50 7.57
C ARG A 125 3.22 14.92 8.06
N GLU A 126 3.10 15.18 9.35
CA GLU A 126 3.44 16.49 9.95
C GLU A 126 4.92 16.85 9.75
N LYS A 127 5.83 15.88 9.89
CA LYS A 127 7.25 16.05 9.54
C LYS A 127 7.46 16.40 8.07
N LEU A 128 6.79 15.68 7.15
CA LEU A 128 6.85 16.00 5.71
C LEU A 128 6.28 17.40 5.41
N GLU A 129 5.15 17.78 6.00
CA GLU A 129 4.53 19.11 5.80
C GLU A 129 5.39 20.25 6.37
N ALA A 130 6.17 19.99 7.42
CA ALA A 130 7.17 20.95 7.94
C ALA A 130 8.27 21.22 6.90
N THR A 131 8.78 20.20 6.22
CA THR A 131 9.83 20.34 5.19
C THR A 131 9.37 21.01 3.89
N TYR A 132 8.07 21.27 3.68
CA TYR A 132 7.61 21.86 2.42
C TYR A 132 7.99 23.34 2.27
N THR A 133 8.52 23.70 1.09
CA THR A 133 8.83 25.09 0.72
C THR A 133 7.55 25.93 0.57
N ALA A 134 7.70 27.26 0.52
CA ALA A 134 6.57 28.17 0.26
C ALA A 134 5.88 27.87 -1.09
N GLU A 135 6.67 27.57 -2.12
CA GLU A 135 6.19 27.19 -3.46
C GLU A 135 5.42 25.86 -3.43
N GLN A 136 5.97 24.83 -2.77
CA GLN A 136 5.29 23.53 -2.60
C GLN A 136 3.97 23.69 -1.82
N LYS A 137 3.93 24.58 -0.80
CA LYS A 137 2.72 24.92 -0.05
C LYS A 137 1.69 25.68 -0.90
N ALA A 138 2.13 26.59 -1.77
CA ALA A 138 1.28 27.32 -2.70
C ALA A 138 0.63 26.37 -3.73
N ALA A 139 1.43 25.53 -4.39
CA ALA A 139 0.94 24.52 -5.34
C ALA A 139 -0.08 23.56 -4.70
N MET A 140 0.14 23.15 -3.44
CA MET A 140 -0.81 22.34 -2.69
C MET A 140 -2.12 23.06 -2.37
N LYS A 141 -2.08 24.37 -2.09
CA LYS A 141 -3.28 25.18 -1.85
C LYS A 141 -4.10 25.33 -3.12
N GLU A 142 -3.44 25.65 -4.24
CA GLU A 142 -4.08 25.78 -5.55
C GLU A 142 -4.75 24.46 -5.98
N ARG A 143 -4.03 23.34 -5.92
CA ARG A 143 -4.57 22.02 -6.23
C ARG A 143 -5.76 21.64 -5.36
N ARG A 144 -5.76 22.01 -4.07
CA ARG A 144 -6.93 21.81 -3.19
C ARG A 144 -8.14 22.64 -3.63
N ALA A 145 -7.93 23.87 -4.13
CA ALA A 145 -9.00 24.70 -4.68
C ALA A 145 -9.58 24.08 -5.96
N GLN A 146 -8.74 23.75 -6.94
CA GLN A 146 -9.14 23.09 -8.20
C GLN A 146 -9.92 21.79 -7.96
N MET A 147 -9.45 20.93 -7.06
CA MET A 147 -10.17 19.70 -6.66
C MET A 147 -11.52 20.01 -5.99
N GLY A 148 -11.59 21.07 -5.18
CA GLY A 148 -12.83 21.53 -4.55
C GLY A 148 -13.86 22.03 -5.57
N GLU A 149 -13.42 22.68 -6.65
CA GLU A 149 -14.28 23.16 -7.73
C GLU A 149 -14.78 21.99 -8.60
N MET A 150 -13.88 21.10 -9.05
CA MET A 150 -14.27 19.89 -9.79
C MET A 150 -15.31 19.04 -9.02
N MET A 151 -15.21 18.96 -7.69
CA MET A 151 -16.18 18.25 -6.85
C MET A 151 -17.51 18.99 -6.71
N LYS A 152 -17.53 20.32 -6.82
CA LYS A 152 -18.78 21.11 -6.89
C LYS A 152 -19.45 20.98 -8.25
N GLU A 153 -18.68 20.95 -9.34
CA GLU A 153 -19.21 20.77 -10.70
C GLU A 153 -19.82 19.39 -10.89
N LYS A 154 -19.16 18.32 -10.44
CA LYS A 154 -19.72 16.97 -10.45
C LYS A 154 -21.05 16.90 -9.69
N LYS A 155 -21.14 17.52 -8.51
CA LYS A 155 -22.38 17.65 -7.72
C LYS A 155 -23.47 18.54 -8.33
N LYS A 156 -23.20 19.25 -9.43
CA LYS A 156 -24.20 20.00 -10.21
C LYS A 156 -24.61 19.27 -11.50
N ALA A 157 -23.91 18.18 -11.84
CA ALA A 157 -24.14 17.36 -13.03
C ALA A 157 -24.76 15.98 -12.69
N GLU A 158 -24.91 15.68 -11.40
CA GLU A 158 -25.76 14.63 -10.81
C GLU A 158 -27.09 15.24 -10.35
#